data_AF-A0A4Z0NY06-F1
#
_entry.id   AF-A0A4Z0NY06-F1
#
_cell.length_a   1.000
_cell.length_b   1.000
_cell.length_c   1.000
_cell.angle_alpha   90.00
_cell.angle_beta   90.00
_cell.angle_gamma   90.00
#
_symmetry.space_group_name_H-M   'P 1'
#
loop_
_entity.id
_entity.type
_entity.pdbx_description
1 polymer ?
#
loop_
_entity_poly.entity_id
_entity_poly.type
_entity_poly.pdbx_seq_one_letter_code
_entity_poly.pdbx_strand_id
1 'polypeptide(L)'
;MRPNMLPKITAQDPLAGLFNAYMEGLSTLEIVFTPRETMHECRQAFARNTVREGSHHTMAKQAQVFYELTVLGTSLHGIHRSVVGAITLLQDFFTTYGGDLHRYAVANRLASLQEYGSDDETDWYRDDEDDENEEWKPVLKEDEQSLVYYTLRHELTVFFTGHESRGEYIGTSGPEDFAPYTRAVATQTDTSLRKMTGYPGGPELTVSQLTPEGELIPMSLADQIEDELNEDLRNQRLADTFNEALVHLNTAAALQVFAITTEHYRELLDHLVAIHQVAFTPAS
;
A
#
# COMPACT_ATOMS: atom_id res chain seq x y z
N MET A 1 -19.54 5.66 15.37
CA MET A 1 -19.00 5.51 14.00
C MET A 1 -18.05 4.33 14.05
N ARG A 2 -18.21 3.30 13.19
CA ARG A 2 -17.37 2.09 13.23
C ARG A 2 -15.96 2.46 12.71
N PRO A 3 -14.87 2.05 13.37
CA PRO A 3 -13.55 2.15 12.76
C PRO A 3 -13.50 1.17 11.59
N ASN A 4 -13.28 1.67 10.37
CA ASN A 4 -12.89 0.82 9.25
C ASN A 4 -11.44 0.39 9.51
N MET A 5 -11.22 -0.92 9.58
CA MET A 5 -9.88 -1.51 9.70
C MET A 5 -9.11 -1.40 8.39
N LEU A 6 -9.84 -1.34 7.28
CA LEU A 6 -9.30 -1.16 5.94
C LEU A 6 -9.75 0.22 5.39
N PRO A 7 -9.13 1.32 5.84
CA PRO A 7 -9.41 2.62 5.25
C PRO A 7 -9.07 2.60 3.76
N LYS A 8 -9.85 3.29 2.93
CA LYS A 8 -9.52 3.41 1.50
C LYS A 8 -8.37 4.39 1.30
N ILE A 9 -7.46 4.06 0.39
CA ILE A 9 -6.47 4.99 -0.14
C ILE A 9 -7.24 6.07 -0.90
N THR A 10 -7.04 7.35 -0.55
CA THR A 10 -7.83 8.47 -1.07
C THR A 10 -7.44 8.91 -2.48
N ALA A 11 -6.27 8.48 -2.95
CA ALA A 11 -5.79 8.78 -4.29
C ALA A 11 -6.66 8.11 -5.37
N GLN A 12 -6.72 8.73 -6.55
CA GLN A 12 -7.56 8.29 -7.68
C GLN A 12 -6.73 7.62 -8.80
N ASP A 13 -5.48 7.27 -8.52
CA ASP A 13 -4.62 6.57 -9.47
C ASP A 13 -4.98 5.06 -9.57
N PRO A 14 -4.56 4.39 -10.66
CA PRO A 14 -4.89 2.99 -10.89
C PRO A 14 -4.42 2.03 -9.79
N LEU A 15 -3.22 2.24 -9.25
CA LEU A 15 -2.68 1.41 -8.18
C LEU A 15 -3.49 1.55 -6.88
N ALA A 16 -3.87 2.77 -6.51
CA ALA A 16 -4.82 2.99 -5.42
C ALA A 16 -6.15 2.29 -5.68
N GLY A 17 -6.65 2.31 -6.92
CA GLY A 17 -7.83 1.57 -7.36
C GLY A 17 -7.71 0.06 -7.14
N LEU A 18 -6.61 -0.54 -7.55
CA LEU A 18 -6.30 -1.97 -7.35
C LEU A 18 -6.26 -2.32 -5.85
N PHE A 19 -5.52 -1.56 -5.05
CA PHE A 19 -5.40 -1.82 -3.61
C PHE A 19 -6.74 -1.64 -2.87
N ASN A 20 -7.52 -0.64 -3.26
CA ASN A 20 -8.86 -0.43 -2.71
C ASN A 20 -9.83 -1.57 -3.10
N ALA A 21 -9.77 -2.07 -4.34
CA ALA A 21 -10.56 -3.21 -4.76
C ALA A 21 -10.19 -4.48 -3.99
N TYR A 22 -8.88 -4.72 -3.78
CA TYR A 22 -8.38 -5.83 -2.97
C TYR A 22 -8.87 -5.75 -1.52
N MET A 23 -8.77 -4.57 -0.88
CA MET A 23 -9.28 -4.36 0.47
C MET A 23 -10.81 -4.53 0.55
N GLU A 24 -11.55 -4.13 -0.48
CA GLU A 24 -13.00 -4.35 -0.57
C GLU A 24 -13.37 -5.83 -0.66
N GLY A 25 -12.54 -6.64 -1.33
CA GLY A 25 -12.63 -8.10 -1.33
C GLY A 25 -12.48 -8.73 0.06
N LEU A 26 -11.86 -8.03 1.02
CA LEU A 26 -11.70 -8.46 2.41
C LEU A 26 -12.82 -7.96 3.35
N SER A 27 -13.81 -7.23 2.84
CA SER A 27 -14.88 -6.62 3.64
C SER A 27 -15.68 -7.62 4.49
N THR A 28 -15.90 -8.84 4.00
CA THR A 28 -16.57 -9.89 4.79
C THR A 28 -15.74 -10.28 6.02
N LEU A 29 -14.42 -10.42 5.86
CA LEU A 29 -13.52 -10.68 6.98
C LEU A 29 -13.51 -9.49 7.94
N GLU A 30 -13.48 -8.26 7.41
CA GLU A 30 -13.56 -7.06 8.23
C GLU A 30 -14.82 -7.06 9.13
N ILE A 31 -15.99 -7.35 8.56
CA ILE A 31 -17.28 -7.39 9.29
C ILE A 31 -17.32 -8.48 10.37
N VAL A 32 -16.69 -9.63 10.11
CA VAL A 32 -16.67 -10.79 11.01
C VAL A 32 -15.73 -10.55 12.19
N PHE A 33 -14.56 -9.93 11.94
CA PHE A 33 -13.49 -9.81 12.92
C PHE A 33 -13.42 -8.44 13.61
N THR A 34 -14.20 -7.44 13.18
CA THR A 34 -14.34 -6.18 13.91
C THR A 34 -14.93 -6.45 15.30
N PRO A 35 -14.25 -6.06 16.40
CA PRO A 35 -14.80 -6.18 17.75
C PRO A 35 -16.11 -5.41 17.88
N ARG A 36 -17.17 -6.09 18.30
CA ARG A 36 -18.52 -5.51 18.47
C ARG A 36 -18.83 -5.10 19.91
N GLU A 37 -17.93 -5.42 20.81
CA GLU A 37 -18.10 -5.30 22.25
C GLU A 37 -17.66 -3.93 22.74
N THR A 38 -18.37 -3.40 23.73
CA THR A 38 -17.91 -2.24 24.50
C THR A 38 -16.69 -2.62 25.35
N MET A 39 -15.89 -1.62 25.77
CA MET A 39 -14.76 -1.86 26.69
C MET A 39 -15.17 -2.56 27.99
N HIS A 40 -16.42 -2.38 28.43
CA HIS A 40 -16.96 -3.07 29.59
C HIS A 40 -17.17 -4.58 29.31
N GLU A 41 -17.74 -4.91 28.15
CA GLU A 41 -17.98 -6.28 27.71
C GLU A 41 -16.66 -7.02 27.40
N CYS A 42 -15.71 -6.37 26.73
CA CYS A 42 -14.36 -6.92 26.54
C CYS A 42 -13.69 -7.26 27.88
N ARG A 43 -13.73 -6.35 28.87
CA ARG A 43 -13.14 -6.62 30.20
C ARG A 43 -13.81 -7.82 30.89
N GLN A 44 -15.13 -7.94 30.79
CA GLN A 44 -15.84 -9.10 31.34
C GLN A 44 -15.46 -10.39 30.62
N ALA A 45 -15.29 -10.35 29.30
CA ALA A 45 -14.93 -11.51 28.50
C ALA A 45 -13.47 -11.95 28.74
N PHE A 46 -12.52 -11.01 28.85
CA PHE A 46 -11.15 -11.30 29.30
C PHE A 46 -11.10 -11.91 30.70
N ALA A 47 -11.95 -11.44 31.62
CA ALA A 47 -12.07 -12.02 32.96
C ALA A 47 -12.74 -13.42 32.98
N ARG A 48 -13.52 -13.76 31.94
CA ARG A 48 -14.19 -15.07 31.78
C ARG A 48 -13.38 -16.10 30.97
N ASN A 49 -12.49 -15.64 30.08
CA ASN A 49 -11.65 -16.50 29.24
C ASN A 49 -10.57 -17.28 30.02
N THR A 50 -10.38 -17.01 31.31
CA THR A 50 -9.57 -17.86 32.20
C THR A 50 -10.27 -19.18 32.57
N VAL A 51 -11.54 -19.40 32.18
CA VAL A 51 -12.37 -20.51 32.73
C VAL A 51 -13.07 -21.40 31.68
N ARG A 52 -13.09 -21.08 30.37
CA ARG A 52 -13.81 -21.93 29.39
C ARG A 52 -13.06 -22.19 28.09
N GLU A 53 -12.55 -23.41 27.96
CA GLU A 53 -12.31 -24.09 26.69
C GLU A 53 -13.67 -24.40 26.05
N GLY A 54 -14.00 -23.79 24.90
CA GLY A 54 -15.20 -24.19 24.15
C GLY A 54 -15.97 -23.05 23.48
N SER A 55 -15.32 -22.28 22.61
CA SER A 55 -16.01 -21.68 21.46
C SER A 55 -15.03 -21.59 20.29
N HIS A 56 -15.49 -21.90 19.08
CA HIS A 56 -14.63 -22.12 17.91
C HIS A 56 -13.90 -20.87 17.38
N HIS A 57 -14.14 -19.69 17.95
CA HIS A 57 -13.34 -18.48 17.75
C HIS A 57 -12.94 -17.92 19.12
N THR A 58 -11.77 -18.32 19.61
CA THR A 58 -11.21 -17.70 20.81
C THR A 58 -11.00 -16.20 20.55
N MET A 59 -11.21 -15.34 21.56
CA MET A 59 -10.92 -13.90 21.45
C MET A 59 -9.50 -13.63 20.92
N ALA A 60 -8.55 -14.51 21.24
CA ALA A 60 -7.19 -14.46 20.71
C ALA A 60 -7.14 -14.56 19.18
N LYS A 61 -7.92 -15.46 18.57
CA LYS A 61 -7.99 -15.59 17.10
C LYS A 61 -8.63 -14.37 16.45
N GLN A 62 -9.66 -13.80 17.06
CA GLN A 62 -10.29 -12.57 16.55
C GLN A 62 -9.32 -11.37 16.64
N ALA A 63 -8.62 -11.24 17.77
CA ALA A 63 -7.63 -10.19 17.97
C ALA A 63 -6.44 -10.32 17.00
N GLN A 64 -6.02 -11.55 16.69
CA GLN A 64 -4.98 -11.80 15.70
C GLN A 64 -5.40 -11.30 14.30
N VAL A 65 -6.54 -11.75 13.79
CA VAL A 65 -7.01 -11.35 12.45
C VAL A 65 -7.27 -9.86 12.36
N PHE A 66 -7.79 -9.25 13.43
CA PHE A 66 -7.94 -7.80 13.55
C PHE A 66 -6.59 -7.08 13.37
N TYR A 67 -5.55 -7.53 14.08
CA TYR A 67 -4.22 -6.96 14.00
C TYR A 67 -3.64 -7.13 12.59
N GLU A 68 -3.74 -8.32 12.02
CA GLU A 68 -3.22 -8.62 10.69
C GLU A 68 -3.89 -7.78 9.59
N LEU A 69 -5.21 -7.59 9.64
CA LEU A 69 -5.92 -6.71 8.68
C LEU A 69 -5.50 -5.24 8.82
N THR A 70 -5.23 -4.78 10.04
CA THR A 70 -4.73 -3.42 10.28
C THR A 70 -3.32 -3.24 9.70
N VAL A 71 -2.45 -4.22 9.90
CA VAL A 71 -1.09 -4.24 9.32
C VAL A 71 -1.19 -4.27 7.80
N LEU A 72 -2.00 -5.15 7.22
CA LEU A 72 -2.24 -5.23 5.78
C LEU A 72 -2.66 -3.89 5.20
N GLY A 73 -3.66 -3.24 5.80
CA GLY A 73 -4.12 -1.92 5.37
C GLY A 73 -2.98 -0.90 5.40
N THR A 74 -2.20 -0.88 6.48
CA THR A 74 -1.05 0.04 6.64
C THR A 74 0.03 -0.22 5.59
N SER A 75 0.37 -1.49 5.35
CA SER A 75 1.34 -1.93 4.34
C SER A 75 0.94 -1.44 2.94
N LEU A 76 -0.31 -1.60 2.54
CA LEU A 76 -0.77 -1.14 1.22
C LEU A 76 -0.70 0.39 1.06
N HIS A 77 -1.02 1.14 2.12
CA HIS A 77 -0.86 2.61 2.10
C HIS A 77 0.61 3.02 2.03
N GLY A 78 1.47 2.34 2.78
CA GLY A 78 2.91 2.57 2.76
C GLY A 78 3.50 2.31 1.39
N ILE A 79 3.17 1.16 0.79
CA ILE A 79 3.65 0.76 -0.54
C ILE A 79 3.21 1.78 -1.58
N HIS A 80 1.92 2.15 -1.58
CA HIS A 80 1.40 3.17 -2.51
C HIS A 80 2.14 4.50 -2.37
N ARG A 81 2.28 5.00 -1.14
CA ARG A 81 3.02 6.24 -0.86
C ARG A 81 4.47 6.15 -1.34
N SER A 82 5.11 5.01 -1.13
CA SER A 82 6.51 4.79 -1.51
C SER A 82 6.67 4.79 -3.02
N VAL A 83 5.77 4.15 -3.76
CA VAL A 83 5.75 4.16 -5.24
C VAL A 83 5.58 5.59 -5.76
N VAL A 84 4.58 6.32 -5.26
CA VAL A 84 4.32 7.71 -5.69
C VAL A 84 5.51 8.62 -5.36
N GLY A 85 6.08 8.49 -4.16
CA GLY A 85 7.24 9.26 -3.72
C GLY A 85 8.47 8.99 -4.59
N ALA A 86 8.78 7.72 -4.87
CA ALA A 86 9.90 7.34 -5.72
C ALA A 86 9.73 7.83 -7.17
N ILE A 87 8.52 7.73 -7.74
CA ILE A 87 8.21 8.26 -9.07
C ILE A 87 8.43 9.78 -9.10
N THR A 88 7.88 10.50 -8.12
CA THR A 88 7.99 11.97 -8.05
C THR A 88 9.46 12.38 -7.98
N LEU A 89 10.24 11.76 -7.08
CA LEU A 89 11.67 12.04 -6.94
C LEU A 89 12.45 11.81 -8.24
N LEU A 90 12.18 10.69 -8.94
CA LEU A 90 12.83 10.37 -10.21
C LEU A 90 12.41 11.34 -11.32
N GLN A 91 11.13 11.70 -11.39
CA GLN A 91 10.64 12.69 -12.37
C GLN A 91 11.28 14.06 -12.14
N ASP A 92 11.36 14.52 -10.89
CA ASP A 92 12.00 15.78 -10.52
C ASP A 92 13.50 15.75 -10.84
N PHE A 93 14.18 14.64 -10.55
CA PHE A 93 15.57 14.43 -10.92
C PHE A 93 15.79 14.65 -12.43
N PHE A 94 14.97 14.01 -13.26
CA PHE A 94 15.15 14.08 -14.70
C PHE A 94 14.71 15.40 -15.33
N THR A 95 13.66 16.02 -14.81
CA THR A 95 13.13 17.29 -15.33
C THR A 95 14.02 18.47 -14.92
N THR A 96 14.50 18.49 -13.68
CA THR A 96 15.26 19.61 -13.11
C THR A 96 16.75 19.52 -13.42
N TYR A 97 17.32 18.30 -13.35
CA TYR A 97 18.76 18.08 -13.48
C TYR A 97 19.16 17.41 -14.79
N GLY A 98 18.20 17.08 -15.66
CA GLY A 98 18.47 16.50 -16.98
C GLY A 98 19.11 15.10 -16.92
N GLY A 99 19.02 14.42 -15.77
CA GLY A 99 19.68 13.14 -15.54
C GLY A 99 21.13 13.23 -15.07
N ASP A 100 21.63 14.41 -14.74
CA ASP A 100 22.99 14.61 -14.19
C ASP A 100 23.03 14.27 -12.69
N LEU A 101 23.58 13.11 -12.36
CA LEU A 101 23.70 12.60 -10.99
C LEU A 101 24.61 13.47 -10.11
N HIS A 102 25.67 14.03 -10.68
CA HIS A 102 26.61 14.84 -9.93
C HIS A 102 25.99 16.19 -9.59
N ARG A 103 25.38 16.85 -10.58
CA ARG A 103 24.65 18.10 -10.38
C ARG A 103 23.51 17.95 -9.37
N TYR A 104 22.79 16.82 -9.42
CA TYR A 104 21.78 16.50 -8.42
C TYR A 104 22.37 16.45 -7.01
N ALA A 105 23.46 15.70 -6.80
CA ALA A 105 24.04 15.53 -5.48
C ALA A 105 24.57 16.85 -4.89
N VAL A 106 25.20 17.69 -5.71
CA VAL A 106 25.65 19.02 -5.30
C VAL A 106 24.48 19.90 -4.89
N ALA A 107 23.43 19.96 -5.71
CA ALA A 107 22.24 20.77 -5.41
C ALA A 107 21.50 20.27 -4.16
N ASN A 108 21.34 18.94 -4.02
CA ASN A 108 20.70 18.33 -2.86
C ASN A 108 21.48 18.67 -1.58
N ARG A 109 22.82 18.56 -1.60
CA ARG A 109 23.66 18.96 -0.46
C ARG A 109 23.42 20.41 -0.05
N LEU A 110 23.46 21.34 -1.01
CA LEU A 110 23.24 22.76 -0.72
C LEU A 110 21.85 23.00 -0.12
N ALA A 111 20.82 22.37 -0.67
CA ALA A 111 19.45 22.47 -0.17
C ALA A 111 19.31 21.87 1.25
N SER A 112 19.85 20.67 1.49
CA SER A 112 19.81 20.03 2.82
C SER A 112 20.53 20.85 3.87
N LEU A 113 21.68 21.44 3.55
CA LEU A 113 22.40 22.30 4.47
C LEU A 113 21.60 23.56 4.81
N GLN A 114 20.96 24.18 3.81
CA GLN A 114 20.11 25.35 4.03
C GLN A 114 18.89 25.03 4.89
N GLU A 115 18.29 23.86 4.72
CA GLU A 115 17.07 23.46 5.44
C GLU A 115 17.36 22.95 6.86
N TYR A 116 18.37 22.10 7.02
CA TYR A 116 18.62 21.35 8.25
C TYR A 116 19.88 21.78 9.02
N GLY A 117 20.73 22.60 8.41
CA GLY A 117 22.02 22.97 8.98
C GLY A 117 23.10 21.90 8.79
N SER A 118 24.29 22.18 9.32
CA SER A 118 25.37 21.20 9.49
C SER A 118 26.16 21.51 10.76
N ASP A 119 26.61 20.45 11.42
CA ASP A 119 27.48 20.52 12.60
C ASP A 119 28.96 20.76 12.21
N ASP A 120 29.30 20.66 10.91
CA ASP A 120 30.64 20.94 10.41
C ASP A 120 30.77 22.43 10.02
N GLU A 121 31.56 23.19 10.79
CA GLU A 121 31.83 24.61 10.53
C GLU A 121 32.45 24.84 9.13
N THR A 122 33.13 23.84 8.56
CA THR A 122 33.70 23.93 7.20
C THR A 122 32.66 23.85 6.09
N ASP A 123 31.40 23.55 6.41
CA ASP A 123 30.29 23.59 5.47
C ASP A 123 29.77 25.00 5.22
N TRP A 124 30.24 26.00 5.97
CA TRP A 124 29.72 27.36 5.95
C TRP A 124 30.81 28.38 5.63
N TYR A 125 30.47 29.37 4.83
CA TYR A 125 31.27 30.58 4.67
C TYR A 125 30.40 31.81 4.91
N ARG A 126 31.05 32.86 5.40
CA ARG A 126 30.42 34.17 5.59
C ARG A 126 30.57 34.95 4.28
N ASP A 127 29.44 35.38 3.73
CA ASP A 127 29.46 36.23 2.55
C ASP A 127 29.66 37.68 2.99
N ASP A 128 30.91 38.16 2.90
CA ASP A 128 31.28 39.52 3.29
C ASP A 128 30.96 40.56 2.19
N GLU A 129 30.36 40.15 1.06
CA GLU A 129 29.98 41.05 -0.04
C GLU A 129 28.56 41.65 0.10
N ASP A 130 27.73 41.12 1.01
CA ASP A 130 26.36 41.61 1.27
C ASP A 130 26.30 42.38 2.61
N ASP A 131 26.69 43.66 2.57
CA ASP A 131 26.83 44.56 3.73
C ASP A 131 25.52 44.76 4.55
N GLU A 132 24.36 44.34 4.04
CA GLU A 132 23.06 44.52 4.72
C GLU A 132 22.54 43.27 5.43
N ASN A 133 23.04 42.06 5.12
CA ASN A 133 22.65 40.81 5.77
C ASN A 133 23.85 39.86 5.88
N GLU A 134 24.42 39.75 7.09
CA GLU A 134 25.45 38.75 7.41
C GLU A 134 24.85 37.33 7.36
N GLU A 135 24.66 36.79 6.15
CA GLU A 135 24.06 35.47 5.95
C GLU A 135 25.16 34.42 5.74
N TRP A 136 25.13 33.36 6.55
CA TRP A 136 25.98 32.20 6.37
C TRP A 136 25.49 31.39 5.17
N LYS A 137 26.36 31.17 4.19
CA LYS A 137 26.04 30.41 2.98
C LYS A 137 26.75 29.06 2.98
N PRO A 138 26.11 27.98 2.46
CA PRO A 138 26.77 26.70 2.38
C PRO A 138 27.92 26.74 1.36
N VAL A 139 29.09 26.23 1.74
CA VAL A 139 30.25 26.08 0.87
C VAL A 139 29.92 25.07 -0.23
N LEU A 140 30.25 25.43 -1.48
CA LEU A 140 30.20 24.50 -2.61
C LEU A 140 31.31 23.44 -2.46
N LYS A 141 30.91 22.19 -2.19
CA LYS A 141 31.80 21.02 -2.19
C LYS A 141 31.32 20.05 -3.27
N GLU A 142 32.23 19.64 -4.14
CA GLU A 142 31.97 18.73 -5.28
C GLU A 142 32.71 17.39 -5.15
N ASP A 143 33.49 17.20 -4.08
CA ASP A 143 34.20 15.95 -3.87
C ASP A 143 33.26 14.80 -3.47
N GLU A 144 33.60 13.58 -3.85
CA GLU A 144 32.76 12.39 -3.65
C GLU A 144 32.46 12.12 -2.16
N GLN A 145 33.40 12.43 -1.26
CA GLN A 145 33.23 12.19 0.18
C GLN A 145 32.16 13.12 0.76
N SER A 146 32.18 14.41 0.38
CA SER A 146 31.16 15.38 0.78
C SER A 146 29.76 15.08 0.22
N LEU A 147 29.68 14.37 -0.91
CA LEU A 147 28.42 14.12 -1.63
C LEU A 147 27.78 12.76 -1.33
N VAL A 148 28.46 11.86 -0.60
CA VAL A 148 28.04 10.45 -0.44
C VAL A 148 26.60 10.27 0.08
N TYR A 149 26.14 11.16 0.98
CA TYR A 149 24.81 11.13 1.58
C TYR A 149 23.75 11.92 0.80
N TYR A 150 24.15 12.66 -0.24
CA TYR A 150 23.26 13.51 -1.03
C TYR A 150 22.97 12.95 -2.42
N THR A 151 23.44 11.73 -2.68
CA THR A 151 23.21 11.05 -3.96
C THR A 151 21.75 10.66 -4.13
N LEU A 152 21.29 10.60 -5.39
CA LEU A 152 19.95 10.10 -5.73
C LEU A 152 19.71 8.69 -5.17
N ARG A 153 20.74 7.85 -5.14
CA ARG A 153 20.68 6.52 -4.52
C ARG A 153 20.30 6.59 -3.05
N HIS A 154 20.95 7.49 -2.30
CA HIS A 154 20.67 7.68 -0.88
C HIS A 154 19.22 8.10 -0.66
N GLU A 155 18.78 9.15 -1.35
CA GLU A 155 17.39 9.65 -1.28
C GLU A 155 16.36 8.58 -1.64
N LEU A 156 16.59 7.78 -2.69
CA LEU A 156 15.66 6.73 -3.08
C LEU A 156 15.50 5.64 -2.01
N THR A 157 16.52 5.42 -1.17
CA THR A 157 16.55 4.34 -0.18
C THR A 157 15.34 4.37 0.75
N VAL A 158 14.83 5.58 1.07
CA VAL A 158 13.68 5.76 1.98
C VAL A 158 12.38 5.13 1.46
N PHE A 159 12.27 4.87 0.15
CA PHE A 159 11.09 4.27 -0.47
C PHE A 159 11.19 2.75 -0.64
N PHE A 160 12.39 2.17 -0.49
CA PHE A 160 12.67 0.74 -0.72
C PHE A 160 13.05 0.02 0.58
N THR A 161 13.82 0.67 1.46
CA THR A 161 14.26 0.10 2.73
C THR A 161 14.15 1.15 3.83
N GLY A 162 13.11 1.07 4.64
CA GLY A 162 13.08 1.76 5.93
C GLY A 162 14.02 1.11 6.94
N HIS A 163 14.53 1.89 7.90
CA HIS A 163 15.32 1.40 9.05
C HIS A 163 14.58 0.32 9.88
N GLU A 164 13.27 0.18 9.69
CA GLU A 164 12.40 -0.88 10.21
C GLU A 164 11.49 -1.36 9.07
N SER A 165 11.97 -2.25 8.21
CA SER A 165 11.15 -2.82 7.14
C SER A 165 10.01 -3.68 7.72
N ARG A 166 8.78 -3.17 7.66
CA ARG A 166 7.54 -3.85 8.12
C ARG A 166 6.60 -4.21 6.98
N GLY A 167 7.11 -4.29 5.75
CA GLY A 167 6.29 -4.55 4.57
C GLY A 167 5.59 -3.33 3.97
N GLU A 168 5.98 -2.13 4.40
CA GLU A 168 5.36 -0.86 3.99
C GLU A 168 6.12 -0.17 2.84
N TYR A 169 7.23 -0.72 2.36
CA TYR A 169 8.10 -0.13 1.34
C TYR A 169 8.17 -0.98 0.08
N ILE A 170 8.64 -0.40 -1.02
CA ILE A 170 8.78 -1.08 -2.30
C ILE A 170 9.71 -2.30 -2.14
N GLY A 171 9.18 -3.48 -2.43
CA GLY A 171 9.92 -4.74 -2.39
C GLY A 171 10.13 -5.33 -0.99
N THR A 172 9.43 -4.81 0.03
CA THR A 172 9.53 -5.33 1.41
C THR A 172 8.46 -6.36 1.76
N SER A 173 7.45 -6.53 0.92
CA SER A 173 6.47 -7.61 1.02
C SER A 173 6.22 -8.25 -0.34
N GLY A 174 6.15 -9.58 -0.35
CA GLY A 174 5.85 -10.39 -1.52
C GLY A 174 4.45 -11.01 -1.48
N PRO A 175 4.02 -11.67 -2.57
CA PRO A 175 2.76 -12.41 -2.61
C PRO A 175 2.58 -13.41 -1.46
N GLU A 176 3.67 -13.98 -0.95
CA GLU A 176 3.71 -14.91 0.16
C GLU A 176 3.21 -14.30 1.48
N ASP A 177 3.49 -13.01 1.73
CA ASP A 177 3.11 -12.32 2.96
C ASP A 177 1.60 -12.05 3.01
N PHE A 178 0.98 -11.89 1.82
CA PHE A 178 -0.46 -11.67 1.69
C PHE A 178 -1.26 -12.94 1.36
N ALA A 179 -0.59 -14.08 1.19
CA ALA A 179 -1.20 -15.32 0.67
C ALA A 179 -2.51 -15.75 1.39
N PRO A 180 -2.64 -15.67 2.74
CA PRO A 180 -3.88 -16.01 3.42
C PRO A 180 -5.06 -15.12 3.01
N TYR A 181 -4.82 -13.82 2.84
CA TYR A 181 -5.85 -12.83 2.48
C TYR A 181 -6.12 -12.84 0.99
N THR A 182 -5.09 -13.03 0.16
CA THR A 182 -5.25 -13.18 -1.28
C THR A 182 -6.12 -14.39 -1.61
N ARG A 183 -5.94 -15.50 -0.88
CA ARG A 183 -6.85 -16.64 -0.99
C ARG A 183 -8.28 -16.27 -0.58
N ALA A 184 -8.44 -15.51 0.50
CA ALA A 184 -9.77 -15.09 0.96
C ALA A 184 -10.48 -14.17 -0.05
N VAL A 185 -9.75 -13.27 -0.73
CA VAL A 185 -10.28 -12.47 -1.85
C VAL A 185 -10.69 -13.38 -3.00
N ALA A 186 -9.80 -14.30 -3.42
CA ALA A 186 -10.08 -15.20 -4.54
C ALA A 186 -11.31 -16.10 -4.31
N THR A 187 -11.59 -16.49 -3.06
CA THR A 187 -12.73 -17.35 -2.68
C THR A 187 -13.84 -16.59 -1.95
N GLN A 188 -13.99 -15.28 -2.18
CA GLN A 188 -14.94 -14.47 -1.42
C GLN A 188 -16.40 -14.91 -1.62
N THR A 189 -16.74 -15.37 -2.82
CA THR A 189 -18.06 -15.93 -3.21
C THR A 189 -18.51 -17.11 -2.35
N ASP A 190 -17.58 -18.01 -1.97
CA ASP A 190 -17.82 -19.16 -1.09
C ASP A 190 -18.21 -18.73 0.33
N THR A 191 -17.73 -17.57 0.75
CA THR A 191 -17.98 -16.98 2.08
C THR A 191 -18.97 -15.82 2.05
N SER A 192 -19.66 -15.61 0.92
CA SER A 192 -20.61 -14.51 0.78
C SER A 192 -21.66 -14.56 1.89
N LEU A 193 -22.00 -13.39 2.44
CA LEU A 193 -23.05 -13.24 3.46
C LEU A 193 -24.35 -13.93 3.04
N ARG A 194 -24.62 -13.96 1.72
CA ARG A 194 -25.73 -14.69 1.10
C ARG A 194 -25.70 -16.19 1.41
N LYS A 195 -24.57 -16.87 1.13
CA LYS A 195 -24.39 -18.30 1.46
C LYS A 195 -24.37 -18.53 2.98
N MET A 196 -23.84 -17.59 3.77
CA MET A 196 -23.89 -17.66 5.23
C MET A 196 -25.31 -17.57 5.81
N THR A 197 -26.20 -16.80 5.19
CA THR A 197 -27.62 -16.68 5.62
C THR A 197 -28.53 -17.78 5.06
N GLY A 198 -28.08 -18.53 4.06
CA GLY A 198 -28.85 -19.59 3.37
C GLY A 198 -28.82 -20.98 4.05
N TYR A 199 -28.38 -21.08 5.31
CA TYR A 199 -28.33 -22.35 6.05
C TYR A 199 -29.72 -23.02 6.14
N PRO A 200 -29.80 -24.37 6.09
CA PRO A 200 -31.05 -25.12 5.95
C PRO A 200 -31.93 -24.94 7.18
N GLY A 201 -32.96 -24.09 7.05
CA GLY A 201 -33.93 -23.78 8.11
C GLY A 201 -34.47 -22.36 8.10
N GLY A 202 -33.86 -21.43 7.34
CA GLY A 202 -34.40 -20.08 7.12
C GLY A 202 -35.38 -20.01 5.93
N PRO A 203 -36.29 -19.01 5.87
CA PRO A 203 -37.11 -18.78 4.68
C PRO A 203 -36.21 -18.51 3.47
N GLU A 204 -36.53 -19.12 2.31
CA GLU A 204 -35.83 -18.88 1.04
C GLU A 204 -35.79 -17.38 0.75
N LEU A 205 -34.61 -16.78 0.87
CA LEU A 205 -34.37 -15.40 0.44
C LEU A 205 -34.40 -15.39 -1.09
N THR A 206 -35.49 -14.86 -1.65
CA THR A 206 -35.64 -14.68 -3.09
C THR A 206 -34.67 -13.60 -3.55
N VAL A 207 -33.67 -13.99 -4.33
CA VAL A 207 -32.66 -13.06 -4.84
C VAL A 207 -33.24 -12.33 -6.04
N SER A 208 -33.23 -11.00 -5.98
CA SER A 208 -33.84 -10.15 -7.01
C SER A 208 -32.79 -9.29 -7.67
N GLN A 209 -32.85 -9.19 -9.00
CA GLN A 209 -32.04 -8.28 -9.82
C GLN A 209 -32.82 -6.99 -10.05
N LEU A 210 -32.11 -5.86 -10.03
CA LEU A 210 -32.65 -4.57 -10.44
C LEU A 210 -32.56 -4.45 -11.98
N THR A 211 -33.69 -4.29 -12.65
CA THR A 211 -33.73 -4.06 -14.10
C THR A 211 -33.24 -2.65 -14.47
N PRO A 212 -32.90 -2.37 -15.74
CA PRO A 212 -32.58 -1.02 -16.20
C PRO A 212 -33.70 0.01 -15.93
N GLU A 213 -34.94 -0.44 -15.82
CA GLU A 213 -36.12 0.37 -15.47
C GLU A 213 -36.31 0.56 -13.96
N GLY A 214 -35.45 -0.05 -13.13
CA GLY A 214 -35.47 0.07 -11.66
C GLY A 214 -36.42 -0.90 -10.95
N GLU A 215 -36.96 -1.90 -11.65
CA GLU A 215 -37.84 -2.92 -11.05
C GLU A 215 -37.01 -4.09 -10.48
N LEU A 216 -37.45 -4.66 -9.36
CA LEU A 216 -36.81 -5.83 -8.75
C LEU A 216 -37.50 -7.10 -9.24
N ILE A 217 -36.81 -7.88 -10.08
CA ILE A 217 -37.29 -9.17 -10.58
C ILE A 217 -36.54 -10.33 -9.92
N PRO A 218 -37.21 -11.42 -9.54
CA PRO A 218 -36.53 -12.58 -8.99
C PRO A 218 -35.60 -13.21 -10.04
N MET A 219 -34.33 -13.41 -9.68
CA MET A 219 -33.32 -14.05 -10.53
C MET A 219 -33.59 -15.54 -10.66
N SER A 220 -33.43 -16.07 -11.87
CA SER A 220 -33.47 -17.52 -12.09
C SER A 220 -32.25 -18.19 -11.45
N LEU A 221 -32.33 -19.51 -11.21
CA LEU A 221 -31.18 -20.28 -10.73
C LEU A 221 -29.98 -20.21 -11.71
N ALA A 222 -30.26 -20.13 -13.02
CA ALA A 222 -29.22 -20.00 -14.04
C ALA A 222 -28.50 -18.66 -13.91
N ASP A 223 -29.24 -17.56 -13.75
CA ASP A 223 -28.67 -16.22 -13.58
C ASP A 223 -27.86 -16.13 -12.27
N GLN A 224 -28.33 -16.79 -11.21
CA GLN A 224 -27.59 -16.86 -9.94
C GLN A 224 -26.25 -17.61 -10.08
N ILE A 225 -26.22 -18.70 -10.85
CA ILE A 225 -24.98 -19.45 -11.12
C ILE A 225 -24.04 -18.63 -12.00
N GLU A 226 -24.56 -17.95 -13.02
CA GLU A 226 -23.77 -17.09 -13.90
C GLU A 226 -23.14 -15.91 -13.15
N ASP A 227 -23.91 -15.24 -12.29
CA ASP A 227 -23.40 -14.17 -11.43
C ASP A 227 -22.31 -14.66 -10.46
N GLU A 228 -22.50 -15.82 -9.83
CA GLU A 228 -21.49 -16.41 -8.95
C GLU A 228 -20.20 -16.76 -9.70
N LEU A 229 -20.31 -17.38 -10.88
CA LEU A 229 -19.15 -17.71 -11.72
C LEU A 229 -18.41 -16.46 -12.22
N ASN A 230 -19.15 -15.41 -12.58
CA ASN A 230 -18.57 -14.14 -13.01
C ASN A 230 -17.87 -13.43 -11.83
N GLU A 231 -18.44 -13.51 -10.63
CA GLU A 231 -17.83 -12.99 -9.42
C GLU A 231 -16.54 -13.77 -9.05
N ASP A 232 -16.54 -15.10 -9.16
CA ASP A 232 -15.34 -15.94 -8.97
C ASP A 232 -14.20 -15.54 -9.91
N LEU A 233 -14.50 -15.43 -11.21
CA LEU A 233 -13.52 -15.04 -12.22
C LEU A 233 -12.98 -13.63 -11.95
N ARG A 234 -13.84 -12.71 -11.53
CA ARG A 234 -13.44 -11.34 -11.17
C ARG A 234 -12.51 -11.33 -9.97
N ASN A 235 -12.85 -12.08 -8.93
CA ASN A 235 -12.08 -12.15 -7.69
C ASN A 235 -10.72 -12.83 -7.89
N GLN A 236 -10.68 -13.89 -8.71
CA GLN A 236 -9.44 -14.54 -9.10
C GLN A 236 -8.54 -13.59 -9.90
N ARG A 237 -9.09 -12.87 -10.88
CA ARG A 237 -8.33 -11.85 -11.62
C ARG A 237 -7.79 -10.76 -10.71
N LEU A 238 -8.60 -10.27 -9.76
CA LEU A 238 -8.16 -9.28 -8.78
C LEU A 238 -6.97 -9.79 -7.96
N ALA A 239 -7.04 -11.02 -7.46
CA ALA A 239 -5.97 -11.66 -6.71
C ALA A 239 -4.69 -11.84 -7.55
N ASP A 240 -4.83 -12.26 -8.80
CA ASP A 240 -3.71 -12.45 -9.73
C ASP A 240 -3.03 -11.11 -10.06
N THR A 241 -3.80 -10.08 -10.42
CA THR A 241 -3.28 -8.72 -10.70
C THR A 241 -2.61 -8.11 -9.47
N PHE A 242 -3.16 -8.32 -8.28
CA PHE A 242 -2.54 -7.88 -7.04
C PHE A 242 -1.17 -8.56 -6.80
N ASN A 243 -1.10 -9.89 -6.95
CA ASN A 243 0.16 -10.61 -6.80
C ASN A 243 1.20 -10.19 -7.84
N GLU A 244 0.78 -9.97 -9.09
CA GLU A 244 1.65 -9.48 -10.16
C GLU A 244 2.24 -8.11 -9.81
N ALA A 245 1.43 -7.19 -9.28
CA ALA A 245 1.91 -5.89 -8.81
C ALA A 245 2.99 -6.03 -7.72
N LEU A 246 2.81 -6.94 -6.75
CA LEU A 246 3.81 -7.22 -5.71
C LEU A 246 5.11 -7.80 -6.29
N VAL A 247 5.03 -8.72 -7.26
CA VAL A 247 6.20 -9.25 -7.97
C VAL A 247 6.96 -8.14 -8.70
N HIS A 248 6.26 -7.23 -9.35
CA HIS A 248 6.89 -6.09 -10.00
C HIS A 248 7.53 -5.12 -9.01
N LEU A 249 6.94 -4.92 -7.82
CA LEU A 249 7.55 -4.13 -6.74
C LEU A 249 8.86 -4.75 -6.24
N ASN A 250 8.90 -6.07 -6.06
CA ASN A 250 10.15 -6.80 -5.73
C ASN A 250 11.20 -6.64 -6.84
N THR A 251 10.77 -6.65 -8.10
CA THR A 251 11.65 -6.40 -9.24
C THR A 251 12.20 -4.97 -9.23
N ALA A 252 11.35 -3.97 -8.92
CA ALA A 252 11.77 -2.58 -8.80
C ALA A 252 12.84 -2.40 -7.70
N ALA A 253 12.66 -3.09 -6.57
CA ALA A 253 13.65 -3.08 -5.49
C ALA A 253 14.99 -3.69 -5.92
N ALA A 254 14.97 -4.78 -6.68
CA ALA A 254 16.19 -5.34 -7.26
C ALA A 254 16.87 -4.35 -8.22
N LEU A 255 16.12 -3.66 -9.10
CA LEU A 255 16.65 -2.64 -9.99
C LEU A 255 17.31 -1.48 -9.21
N GLN A 256 16.68 -1.01 -8.12
CA GLN A 256 17.23 0.07 -7.29
C GLN A 256 18.59 -0.29 -6.69
N VAL A 257 18.79 -1.55 -6.26
CA VAL A 257 20.06 -2.02 -5.69
C VAL A 257 21.23 -1.88 -6.66
N PHE A 258 20.98 -2.07 -7.96
CA PHE A 258 21.98 -1.98 -9.03
C PHE A 258 22.00 -0.62 -9.74
N ALA A 259 21.11 0.31 -9.38
CA ALA A 259 21.04 1.62 -10.00
C ALA A 259 22.26 2.48 -9.61
N ILE A 260 23.06 2.82 -10.62
CA ILE A 260 24.28 3.63 -10.50
C ILE A 260 24.45 4.61 -11.66
N THR A 261 23.76 4.40 -12.77
CA THR A 261 23.79 5.27 -13.96
C THR A 261 22.44 5.90 -14.19
N THR A 262 22.44 7.01 -14.95
CA THR A 262 21.23 7.70 -15.39
C THR A 262 20.26 6.77 -16.13
N GLU A 263 20.78 5.84 -16.94
CA GLU A 263 19.97 4.82 -17.63
C GLU A 263 19.30 3.85 -16.65
N HIS A 264 20.00 3.40 -15.60
CA HIS A 264 19.38 2.52 -14.59
C HIS A 264 18.23 3.24 -13.87
N TYR A 265 18.38 4.54 -13.56
CA TYR A 265 17.29 5.32 -12.94
C TYR A 265 16.13 5.58 -13.90
N ARG A 266 16.39 5.65 -15.21
CA ARG A 266 15.35 5.75 -16.23
C ARG A 266 14.53 4.46 -16.28
N GLU A 267 15.21 3.33 -16.33
CA GLU A 267 14.58 2.00 -16.30
C GLU A 267 13.76 1.82 -15.02
N LEU A 268 14.30 2.21 -13.86
CA LEU A 268 13.57 2.16 -12.60
C LEU A 268 12.31 3.04 -12.63
N LEU A 269 12.39 4.26 -13.18
CA LEU A 269 11.24 5.15 -13.32
C LEU A 269 10.17 4.53 -14.21
N ASP A 270 10.56 4.04 -15.39
CA ASP A 270 9.62 3.45 -16.35
C ASP A 270 8.92 2.23 -15.73
N HIS A 271 9.66 1.41 -14.98
CA HIS A 271 9.12 0.26 -14.28
C HIS A 271 8.16 0.65 -13.14
N LEU A 272 8.49 1.67 -12.34
CA LEU A 272 7.61 2.17 -11.28
C LEU A 272 6.34 2.81 -11.87
N VAL A 273 6.44 3.55 -12.97
CA VAL A 273 5.28 4.11 -13.67
C VAL A 273 4.39 3.01 -14.21
N ALA A 274 4.95 1.93 -14.76
CA ALA A 274 4.18 0.77 -15.21
C ALA A 274 3.40 0.13 -14.05
N ILE A 275 4.03 -0.05 -12.87
CA ILE A 275 3.36 -0.55 -11.66
C ILE A 275 2.22 0.40 -11.24
N HIS A 276 2.48 1.70 -11.21
CA HIS A 276 1.50 2.72 -10.83
C HIS A 276 0.29 2.76 -11.79
N GLN A 277 0.47 2.33 -13.04
CA GLN A 277 -0.58 2.26 -14.06
C GLN A 277 -1.34 0.93 -14.09
N VAL A 278 -0.99 -0.06 -13.25
CA VAL A 278 -1.73 -1.32 -13.16
C VAL A 278 -3.16 -1.03 -12.70
N ALA A 279 -4.09 -1.09 -13.64
CA ALA A 279 -5.50 -0.85 -13.40
C ALA A 279 -6.26 -2.16 -13.24
N PHE A 280 -7.04 -2.28 -12.16
CA PHE A 280 -8.10 -3.28 -12.10
C PHE A 280 -9.39 -2.67 -12.66
N THR A 281 -9.82 -3.16 -13.82
CA THR A 281 -11.14 -2.81 -14.37
C THR A 281 -12.06 -4.00 -14.13
N PRO A 282 -13.11 -3.89 -13.30
CA PRO A 282 -14.09 -4.96 -13.20
C PRO A 282 -14.70 -5.15 -14.59
N ALA A 283 -14.63 -6.38 -15.12
CA ALA A 283 -15.32 -6.70 -16.37
C ALA A 283 -16.82 -6.42 -16.16
N SER A 284 -17.36 -5.57 -17.03
CA SER A 284 -18.79 -5.22 -17.10
C SER A 284 -19.62 -6.37 -17.63
#